data_AF-A0A2A5P0H7-F1
#
_entry.id   AF-A0A2A5P0H7-F1
#
_cell.length_a   1.000
_cell.length_b   1.000
_cell.length_c   1.000
_cell.angle_alpha   90.00
_cell.angle_beta   90.00
_cell.angle_gamma   90.00
#
_symmetry.space_group_name_H-M   'P 1'
#
loop_
_entity.id
_entity.type
_entity.pdbx_description
1 polymer ?
#
loop_
_entity_poly.entity_id
_entity_poly.type
_entity_poly.pdbx_seq_one_letter_code
_entity_poly.pdbx_strand_id
1 'polypeptide(L)'
;MRGPRLVVVDDVSEYRRVARSMIRKQDRVLEIGCGSGKTLEAVARLCEKAVGIDKSASEVERARERLAKAGNVLVELLDAWRVGDVIRLVRGFMGGVDVLMIDIGGVENPGAVVHMLWRYLHVFRPRLVIVKNRPLRQIIEMAIG
;
A
#
# COMPACT_ATOMS: atom_id res chain seq x y z
N MET A 1 -16.60 16.33 -5.71
CA MET A 1 -15.46 15.99 -4.83
C MET A 1 -14.26 15.68 -5.68
N ARG A 2 -13.08 16.24 -5.38
CA ARG A 2 -11.84 15.83 -6.04
C ARG A 2 -11.52 14.39 -5.63
N GLY A 3 -11.09 13.57 -6.58
CA GLY A 3 -10.63 12.20 -6.32
C GLY A 3 -9.37 12.17 -5.44
N PRO A 4 -8.88 10.97 -5.07
CA PRO A 4 -7.61 10.85 -4.34
C PRO A 4 -6.48 11.53 -5.09
N ARG A 5 -5.47 12.00 -4.37
CA ARG A 5 -4.18 12.27 -5.00
C ARG A 5 -3.52 10.93 -5.32
N LEU A 6 -3.32 10.64 -6.61
CA LEU A 6 -2.62 9.44 -7.08
C LEU A 6 -1.17 9.80 -7.43
N VAL A 7 -0.21 9.03 -6.92
CA VAL A 7 1.21 9.14 -7.24
C VAL A 7 1.71 7.79 -7.71
N VAL A 8 2.18 7.70 -8.95
CA VAL A 8 2.82 6.50 -9.51
C VAL A 8 4.32 6.70 -9.51
N VAL A 9 5.08 5.71 -9.04
CA VAL A 9 6.54 5.76 -8.89
C VAL A 9 7.20 4.54 -9.52
N ASP A 10 8.49 4.67 -9.85
CA ASP A 10 9.21 3.63 -10.58
C ASP A 10 9.85 2.58 -9.67
N ASP A 11 10.40 3.03 -8.55
CA ASP A 11 11.23 2.21 -7.69
C ASP A 11 10.91 2.40 -6.20
N VAL A 12 11.50 1.53 -5.39
CA VAL A 12 11.25 1.48 -3.95
C VAL A 12 11.81 2.70 -3.20
N SER A 13 12.85 3.34 -3.74
CA SER A 13 13.45 4.54 -3.16
C SER A 13 12.50 5.71 -3.30
N GLU A 14 11.94 5.91 -4.50
CA GLU A 14 10.92 6.92 -4.74
C GLU A 14 9.64 6.62 -3.95
N TYR A 15 9.20 5.36 -3.91
CA TYR A 15 8.04 4.91 -3.14
C TYR A 15 8.13 5.30 -1.66
N ARG A 16 9.27 5.01 -1.01
CA ARG A 16 9.51 5.40 0.38
C ARG A 16 9.67 6.92 0.56
N ARG A 17 10.28 7.60 -0.42
CA ARG A 17 10.43 9.07 -0.38
C ARG A 17 9.06 9.77 -0.41
N VAL A 18 8.19 9.36 -1.33
CA VAL A 18 6.82 9.87 -1.43
C VAL A 18 6.06 9.60 -0.14
N ALA A 19 6.11 8.37 0.38
CA ALA A 19 5.49 8.01 1.66
C ALA A 19 5.91 8.95 2.80
N ARG A 20 7.23 9.16 3.00
CA ARG A 20 7.76 10.09 4.02
C ARG A 20 7.28 11.53 3.86
N SER A 21 7.10 11.99 2.63
CA SER A 21 6.71 13.38 2.36
C SER A 21 5.20 13.65 2.44
N MET A 22 4.37 12.61 2.33
CA MET A 22 2.92 12.79 2.13
C MET A 22 2.03 12.11 3.18
N ILE A 23 2.56 11.13 3.91
CA ILE A 23 1.88 10.49 5.04
C ILE A 23 1.93 11.44 6.25
N ARG A 24 0.84 11.45 7.01
CA ARG A 24 0.61 12.27 8.20
C ARG A 24 0.36 11.36 9.40
N LYS A 25 0.61 11.89 10.60
CA LYS A 25 0.49 11.16 11.88
C LYS A 25 -0.88 10.56 12.13
N GLN A 26 -1.95 11.15 11.60
CA GLN A 26 -3.33 10.68 11.73
C GLN A 26 -3.78 9.72 10.62
N ASP A 27 -2.93 9.42 9.64
CA ASP A 27 -3.34 8.54 8.55
C ASP A 27 -3.40 7.09 9.02
N ARG A 28 -4.36 6.37 8.47
CA ARG A 28 -4.42 4.91 8.49
C ARG A 28 -3.96 4.37 7.14
N VAL A 29 -2.90 3.57 7.16
CA VAL A 29 -2.18 3.17 5.94
C VAL A 29 -2.38 1.69 5.66
N LEU A 30 -2.82 1.36 4.45
CA LEU A 30 -2.80 0.00 3.92
C LEU A 30 -1.69 -0.13 2.89
N GLU A 31 -0.72 -1.02 3.12
CA GLU A 31 0.29 -1.42 2.14
C GLU A 31 -0.02 -2.81 1.59
N ILE A 32 -0.27 -2.88 0.28
CA ILE A 32 -0.44 -4.11 -0.47
C ILE A 32 0.92 -4.51 -1.06
N GLY A 33 1.37 -5.74 -0.77
CA GLY A 33 2.69 -6.23 -1.16
C GLY A 33 3.79 -5.67 -0.25
N CYS A 34 3.62 -5.81 1.06
CA CYS A 34 4.57 -5.23 2.03
C CYS A 34 5.93 -5.94 2.06
N GLY A 35 6.06 -7.11 1.42
CA GLY A 35 7.25 -7.96 1.47
C GLY A 35 7.69 -8.20 2.91
N SER A 36 9.00 -8.21 3.14
CA SER A 36 9.66 -8.31 4.46
C SER A 36 9.49 -7.09 5.37
N GLY A 37 8.55 -6.18 5.06
CA GLY A 37 8.10 -5.10 5.94
C GLY A 37 9.03 -3.90 6.04
N LYS A 38 10.06 -3.76 5.19
CA LYS A 38 11.01 -2.63 5.24
C LYS A 38 10.35 -1.27 4.99
N THR A 39 9.42 -1.21 4.03
CA THR A 39 8.67 0.03 3.76
C THR A 39 7.63 0.26 4.85
N LEU A 40 6.88 -0.78 5.22
CA LEU A 40 5.90 -0.73 6.29
C LEU A 40 6.48 -0.26 7.64
N GLU A 41 7.71 -0.66 7.98
CA GLU A 41 8.43 -0.19 9.17
C GLU A 41 8.66 1.32 9.16
N ALA A 42 9.03 1.86 8.01
CA ALA A 42 9.17 3.31 7.85
C ALA A 42 7.79 4.00 7.93
N VAL A 43 6.75 3.40 7.35
CA VAL A 43 5.38 3.91 7.36
C VAL A 43 4.80 3.93 8.77
N ALA A 44 4.97 2.86 9.56
CA ALA A 44 4.44 2.74 10.92
C ALA A 44 4.96 3.83 11.87
N ARG A 45 6.15 4.39 11.59
CA ARG A 45 6.73 5.53 12.34
C ARG A 45 6.09 6.87 11.99
N LEU A 46 5.34 6.97 10.89
CA LEU A 46 4.80 8.22 10.34
C LEU A 46 3.29 8.38 10.54
N CYS A 47 2.57 7.29 10.81
CA CYS A 47 1.11 7.23 10.73
C CYS A 47 0.47 6.77 12.04
N GLU A 48 -0.87 6.76 12.09
CA GLU A 48 -1.62 6.36 13.28
C GLU A 48 -1.60 4.83 13.40
N LYS A 49 -2.01 4.15 12.32
CA LYS A 49 -2.04 2.69 12.20
C LYS A 49 -1.63 2.26 10.80
N ALA A 50 -0.97 1.12 10.70
CA ALA A 50 -0.58 0.53 9.43
C ALA A 50 -1.02 -0.94 9.33
N VAL A 51 -1.48 -1.35 8.15
CA VAL A 51 -1.70 -2.75 7.81
C VAL A 51 -0.85 -3.07 6.60
N GLY A 52 -0.01 -4.10 6.70
CA GLY A 52 0.67 -4.71 5.58
C GLY A 52 0.06 -6.05 5.23
N ILE A 53 -0.16 -6.29 3.93
CA ILE A 53 -0.51 -7.62 3.44
C ILE A 53 0.50 -8.08 2.40
N ASP A 54 0.81 -9.37 2.42
CA ASP A 54 1.57 -10.02 1.36
C ASP A 54 1.07 -11.46 1.18
N LYS A 55 1.25 -12.03 -0.01
CA LYS A 55 0.88 -13.42 -0.31
C LYS A 55 2.00 -14.42 -0.04
N SER A 56 3.23 -13.94 0.17
CA SER A 56 4.40 -14.77 0.45
C SER A 56 4.52 -15.01 1.95
N ALA A 57 4.29 -16.25 2.38
CA ALA A 57 4.39 -16.65 3.79
C ALA A 57 5.76 -16.31 4.41
N SER A 58 6.85 -16.53 3.67
CA SER A 58 8.21 -16.24 4.15
C SER A 58 8.49 -14.75 4.28
N GLU A 59 7.93 -13.91 3.41
CA GLU A 59 8.06 -12.46 3.54
C GLU A 59 7.21 -11.93 4.70
N VAL A 60 5.99 -12.47 4.90
CA VAL A 60 5.12 -12.14 6.03
C VAL A 60 5.76 -12.49 7.37
N GLU A 61 6.38 -13.65 7.47
CA GLU A 61 7.12 -14.06 8.68
C GLU A 61 8.23 -13.06 9.02
N ARG A 62 9.08 -12.73 8.03
CA ARG A 62 10.14 -11.71 8.18
C ARG A 62 9.60 -10.33 8.54
N ALA A 63 8.45 -9.95 7.97
CA ALA A 63 7.81 -8.68 8.26
C ALA A 63 7.26 -8.63 9.70
N ARG A 64 6.64 -9.72 10.17
CA ARG A 64 6.16 -9.84 11.55
C ARG A 64 7.32 -9.77 12.54
N GLU A 65 8.42 -10.47 12.28
CA GLU A 65 9.63 -10.38 13.11
C GLU A 65 10.19 -8.96 13.16
N ARG A 66 10.34 -8.32 11.99
CA ARG A 66 10.81 -6.93 11.87
C ARG A 66 9.94 -5.95 12.67
N LEU A 67 8.63 -6.18 12.68
CA LEU A 67 7.63 -5.28 13.24
C LEU A 67 7.13 -5.69 14.62
N ALA A 68 7.70 -6.73 15.24
CA ALA A 68 7.24 -7.29 16.50
C ALA A 68 7.19 -6.28 17.66
N LYS A 69 7.99 -5.21 17.60
CA LYS A 69 8.04 -4.13 18.61
C LYS A 69 7.16 -2.93 18.29
N ALA A 70 6.51 -2.88 17.13
CA ALA A 70 5.66 -1.78 16.72
C ALA A 70 4.20 -2.06 17.12
N GLY A 71 3.66 -1.25 18.03
CA GLY A 71 2.31 -1.45 18.59
C GLY A 71 1.16 -0.97 17.69
N ASN A 72 1.46 -0.32 16.56
CA ASN A 72 0.46 0.29 15.68
C ASN A 72 0.44 -0.32 14.27
N VAL A 73 1.04 -1.50 14.09
CA VAL A 73 1.11 -2.17 12.79
C VAL A 73 0.61 -3.60 12.89
N LEU A 74 -0.08 -4.04 11.83
CA LEU A 74 -0.52 -5.41 11.66
C LEU A 74 0.02 -5.94 10.31
N VAL A 75 0.50 -7.17 10.31
CA VAL A 75 1.00 -7.83 9.10
C VAL A 75 0.27 -9.16 8.92
N GLU A 76 -0.36 -9.35 7.77
CA GLU A 76 -1.12 -10.56 7.47
C GLU A 76 -0.74 -11.24 6.15
N LEU A 77 -0.79 -12.57 6.16
CA LEU A 77 -0.67 -13.41 4.97
C LEU A 77 -2.01 -13.41 4.24
N LEU A 78 -2.11 -12.60 3.19
CA LEU A 78 -3.36 -12.41 2.47
C LEU A 78 -3.14 -12.04 1.01
N ASP A 79 -3.93 -12.66 0.14
CA ASP A 79 -3.98 -12.29 -1.27
C ASP A 79 -4.82 -11.01 -1.46
N ALA A 80 -4.21 -9.98 -2.06
CA ALA A 80 -4.87 -8.72 -2.40
C ALA A 80 -6.09 -8.88 -3.33
N TRP A 81 -6.18 -9.98 -4.09
CA TRP A 81 -7.36 -10.27 -4.92
C TRP A 81 -8.58 -10.68 -4.10
N ARG A 82 -8.38 -11.17 -2.87
CA ARG A 82 -9.43 -11.47 -1.89
C ARG A 82 -9.88 -10.22 -1.14
N VAL A 83 -10.36 -9.24 -1.91
CA VAL A 83 -10.70 -7.88 -1.41
C VAL A 83 -11.62 -7.89 -0.19
N GLY A 84 -12.60 -8.80 -0.11
CA GLY A 84 -13.49 -8.90 1.05
C GLY A 84 -12.76 -9.22 2.36
N ASP A 85 -11.73 -10.07 2.31
CA ASP A 85 -10.92 -10.40 3.47
C ASP A 85 -10.06 -9.22 3.91
N VAL A 86 -9.46 -8.52 2.93
CA VAL A 86 -8.67 -7.31 3.20
C VAL A 86 -9.54 -6.24 3.84
N ILE A 87 -10.78 -6.07 3.37
CA ILE A 87 -11.74 -5.13 3.96
C ILE A 87 -12.05 -5.49 5.41
N ARG A 88 -12.35 -6.75 5.70
CA ARG A 88 -12.64 -7.21 7.06
C ARG A 88 -11.46 -6.96 7.99
N LEU A 89 -10.26 -7.32 7.57
CA LEU A 89 -9.03 -7.10 8.32
C LEU A 89 -8.82 -5.60 8.65
N VAL A 90 -8.85 -4.77 7.62
CA VAL A 90 -8.59 -3.33 7.75
C VAL A 90 -9.65 -2.64 8.61
N ARG A 91 -10.94 -2.95 8.41
CA ARG A 91 -12.01 -2.37 9.22
C ARG A 91 -11.93 -2.82 10.67
N GLY A 92 -11.56 -4.07 10.93
CA GLY A 92 -11.38 -4.58 12.28
C GLY A 92 -10.22 -3.90 13.03
N PHE A 93 -9.11 -3.64 12.36
CA PHE A 93 -7.91 -3.09 13.01
C PHE A 93 -7.89 -1.55 13.09
N MET A 94 -8.27 -0.87 12.02
CA MET A 94 -8.14 0.59 11.88
C MET A 94 -9.40 1.28 11.35
N GLY A 95 -10.48 0.56 11.05
CA GLY A 95 -11.78 1.12 10.65
C GLY A 95 -11.86 1.64 9.20
N GLY A 96 -10.75 2.09 8.61
CA GLY A 96 -10.71 2.65 7.25
C GLY A 96 -9.29 2.87 6.74
N VAL A 97 -9.15 3.43 5.54
CA VAL A 97 -7.86 3.70 4.90
C VAL A 97 -7.83 5.14 4.40
N ASP A 98 -6.86 5.91 4.87
CA ASP A 98 -6.61 7.27 4.38
C ASP A 98 -5.51 7.27 3.30
N VAL A 99 -4.56 6.34 3.39
CA VAL A 99 -3.47 6.17 2.43
C VAL A 99 -3.42 4.72 1.96
N LEU A 100 -3.56 4.52 0.65
CA LEU A 100 -3.37 3.23 0.01
C LEU A 100 -2.01 3.18 -0.68
N MET A 101 -1.22 2.17 -0.36
CA MET A 101 0.12 1.94 -0.89
C MET A 101 0.13 0.58 -1.61
N ILE A 102 0.59 0.54 -2.86
CA ILE A 102 0.60 -0.68 -3.68
C ILE A 102 2.01 -0.92 -4.24
N ASP A 103 2.63 -2.03 -3.81
CA ASP A 103 3.88 -2.58 -4.32
C ASP A 103 3.74 -4.09 -4.57
N ILE A 104 3.00 -4.45 -5.61
CA ILE A 104 2.92 -5.84 -6.05
C ILE A 104 4.09 -6.17 -6.98
N GLY A 105 5.25 -6.45 -6.38
CA GLY A 105 6.43 -6.96 -7.10
C GLY A 105 6.07 -8.16 -7.98
N GLY A 106 6.57 -8.18 -9.21
CA GLY A 106 6.35 -9.27 -10.18
C GLY A 106 5.10 -9.14 -11.07
N VAL A 107 4.25 -8.13 -10.84
CA VAL A 107 3.20 -7.76 -11.79
C VAL A 107 3.68 -6.58 -12.61
N GLU A 108 4.45 -6.88 -13.66
CA GLU A 108 4.83 -5.87 -14.67
C GLU A 108 3.60 -5.35 -15.42
N ASN A 109 2.48 -6.09 -15.39
CA ASN A 109 1.27 -5.71 -16.10
C ASN A 109 0.55 -4.50 -15.44
N PRO A 110 0.59 -3.30 -16.05
CA PRO A 110 -0.06 -2.11 -15.50
C PRO A 110 -1.59 -2.26 -15.41
N GLY A 111 -2.22 -3.07 -16.28
CA GLY A 111 -3.66 -3.32 -16.26
C GLY A 111 -4.13 -4.02 -14.98
N ALA A 112 -3.34 -4.97 -14.47
CA ALA A 112 -3.65 -5.65 -13.21
C ALA A 112 -3.58 -4.68 -12.00
N VAL A 113 -2.58 -3.79 -11.99
CA VAL A 113 -2.43 -2.75 -10.96
C VAL A 113 -3.60 -1.77 -11.00
N VAL A 114 -3.99 -1.31 -12.19
CA VAL A 114 -5.15 -0.42 -12.38
C VAL A 114 -6.45 -1.10 -11.94
N HIS A 115 -6.64 -2.37 -12.29
CA HIS A 115 -7.82 -3.12 -11.87
C HIS A 115 -7.89 -3.27 -10.34
N MET A 116 -6.76 -3.60 -9.69
CA MET A 116 -6.69 -3.67 -8.23
C MET A 116 -6.98 -2.31 -7.59
N LEU A 117 -6.32 -1.25 -8.06
CA LEU A 117 -6.55 0.10 -7.60
C LEU A 117 -8.04 0.46 -7.65
N TRP A 118 -8.69 0.20 -8.79
CA TRP A 118 -10.11 0.48 -8.98
C TRP A 118 -10.99 -0.22 -7.92
N ARG A 119 -10.71 -1.48 -7.58
CA ARG A 119 -11.46 -2.22 -6.54
C ARG A 119 -11.33 -1.58 -5.16
N TYR A 120 -10.14 -1.12 -4.79
CA TYR A 120 -9.89 -0.53 -3.47
C TYR A 120 -10.34 0.93 -3.34
N LEU A 121 -10.31 1.70 -4.43
CA LEU A 121 -10.76 3.10 -4.44
C LEU A 121 -12.24 3.25 -4.05
N HIS A 122 -13.11 2.40 -4.57
CA HIS A 122 -14.55 2.45 -4.30
C HIS A 122 -14.90 2.10 -2.85
N VAL A 123 -14.08 1.25 -2.24
CA VAL A 123 -14.31 0.71 -0.91
C VAL A 123 -13.84 1.67 0.17
N PHE A 124 -12.62 2.21 0.02
CA PHE A 124 -11.97 2.97 1.08
C PHE A 124 -11.95 4.47 0.85
N ARG A 125 -12.07 4.92 -0.41
CA ARG A 125 -12.02 6.34 -0.78
C ARG A 125 -10.84 7.09 -0.13
N PRO A 126 -9.60 6.56 -0.24
CA PRO A 126 -8.45 7.15 0.43
C PRO A 126 -8.19 8.58 -0.06
N ARG A 127 -7.52 9.40 0.76
CA ARG A 127 -7.09 10.74 0.33
C ARG A 127 -5.84 10.70 -0.56
N LEU A 128 -5.03 9.66 -0.42
CA LEU A 128 -3.75 9.47 -1.10
C LEU A 128 -3.60 8.03 -1.55
N VAL A 129 -3.12 7.85 -2.77
CA VAL A 129 -2.69 6.56 -3.30
C VAL A 129 -1.26 6.67 -3.80
N ILE A 130 -0.40 5.76 -3.40
CA ILE A 130 0.97 5.64 -3.89
C ILE A 130 1.11 4.25 -4.53
N VAL A 131 1.50 4.20 -5.80
CA VAL A 131 1.62 2.95 -6.56
C VAL A 131 3.04 2.85 -7.10
N LYS A 132 3.77 1.79 -6.76
CA LYS A 132 5.02 1.47 -7.47
C LYS A 132 4.74 0.58 -8.66
N ASN A 133 4.81 1.15 -9.86
CA ASN A 133 4.72 0.39 -11.11
C ASN A 133 5.36 1.18 -12.25
N ARG A 134 6.57 0.80 -12.63
CA ARG A 134 7.34 1.45 -13.71
C ARG A 134 6.60 1.45 -15.06
N PRO A 135 6.01 0.33 -15.54
CA PRO A 135 5.29 0.36 -16.81
C PRO A 135 4.09 1.32 -16.81
N LEU A 136 3.34 1.40 -15.70
CA LEU A 136 2.24 2.36 -15.56
C LEU A 136 2.75 3.81 -15.55
N ARG A 137 3.87 4.08 -14.88
CA ARG A 137 4.52 5.40 -14.92
C ARG A 137 4.86 5.80 -16.35
N GLN A 138 5.53 4.90 -17.09
CA GLN A 138 5.91 5.13 -18.48
C GLN A 138 4.70 5.41 -19.38
N ILE A 139 3.61 4.64 -19.24
CA ILE A 139 2.35 4.89 -19.97
C ILE A 139 1.79 6.28 -19.67
N ILE A 140 1.79 6.69 -18.40
CA ILE A 140 1.30 8.02 -18.00
C ILE A 140 2.17 9.11 -18.62
N GLU A 141 3.50 8.96 -18.57
CA GLU A 141 4.47 9.90 -19.13
C GLU A 141 4.31 10.06 -20.65
N MET A 142 4.06 8.96 -21.38
CA MET A 142 3.76 8.99 -22.82
C MET A 142 2.43 9.68 -23.16
N ALA A 143 1.48 9.74 -22.22
CA ALA A 143 0.18 10.36 -22.44
C ALA A 143 0.14 11.86 -22.10
N ILE A 144 1.11 12.35 -21.31
CA ILE A 144 1.21 13.75 -20.89
C ILE A 144 2.35 14.52 -21.57
N GLY A 145 3.28 13.81 -22.21
CA GLY A 145 4.32 14.36 -23.08
C GLY A 145 3.83 14.58 -24.50
#